data_AF-A0A0N0JQH6-F1
#
_entry.id   AF-A0A0N0JQH6-F1
#
_cell.length_a   1.000
_cell.length_b   1.000
_cell.length_c   1.000
_cell.angle_alpha   90.00
_cell.angle_beta   90.00
_cell.angle_gamma   90.00
#
_symmetry.space_group_name_H-M   'P 1'
#
loop_
_entity.id
_entity.type
_entity.pdbx_description
1 polymer ?
#
loop_
_entity_poly.entity_id
_entity_poly.type
_entity_poly.pdbx_seq_one_letter_code
_entity_poly.pdbx_strand_id
1 'polypeptide(L)'
;MKALLSDTKAIYRHAAAFAVACPLLFLIPVLVEMAQHIIELRGGMYVDEAGAMAAETDPLRLQFGFVKTLALYLPGYWFVRFVLLRDPSRASRIEWPAFGLWLVVFAFGAIQMWWGLFGPSLTELAGLEGQGATIASFALSIGSMVLALYLAAWSAGWAVGNRAITPLRSFAIMHKGFWHAAGLMVTGMMPLMVLHYALAIAAVVFLPSALDWAAMVLDSIVVGFLALTLTGSSVMAAIHATRRAGVELVPAGDPSVPRIGSLAVGQST
;
A
#
# COMPACT_ATOMS: atom_id res chain seq x y z
N MET A 1 -22.37 2.00 -4.11
CA MET A 1 -21.83 1.15 -5.20
C MET A 1 -21.23 1.95 -6.37
N LYS A 2 -21.95 2.89 -7.01
CA LYS A 2 -21.40 3.70 -8.13
C LYS A 2 -20.10 4.47 -7.78
N ALA A 3 -20.08 5.14 -6.62
CA ALA A 3 -18.90 5.86 -6.15
C ALA A 3 -17.71 4.93 -5.90
N LEU A 4 -17.95 3.77 -5.26
CA LEU A 4 -16.91 2.77 -4.99
C LEU A 4 -16.26 2.31 -6.30
N LEU A 5 -17.05 1.89 -7.28
CA LEU A 5 -16.54 1.44 -8.58
C LEU A 5 -15.75 2.54 -9.31
N SER A 6 -16.22 3.79 -9.27
CA SER A 6 -15.52 4.92 -9.87
C SER A 6 -14.16 5.17 -9.22
N ASP A 7 -14.12 5.14 -7.89
CA ASP A 7 -12.89 5.33 -7.12
C ASP A 7 -11.93 4.13 -7.32
N THR A 8 -12.43 2.90 -7.35
CA THR A 8 -11.63 1.71 -7.70
C THR A 8 -10.99 1.87 -9.09
N LYS A 9 -11.77 2.25 -10.12
CA LYS A 9 -11.21 2.51 -11.46
C LYS A 9 -10.15 3.60 -11.44
N ALA A 10 -10.32 4.63 -10.61
CA ALA A 10 -9.33 5.67 -10.44
C ALA A 10 -8.02 5.13 -9.86
N ILE A 11 -8.07 4.22 -8.86
CA ILE A 11 -6.87 3.58 -8.28
C ILE A 11 -6.01 2.94 -9.38
N TYR A 12 -6.59 2.04 -10.19
CA TYR A 12 -5.84 1.34 -11.25
C TYR A 12 -5.36 2.30 -12.34
N ARG A 13 -6.16 3.29 -12.73
CA ARG A 13 -5.75 4.31 -13.71
C ARG A 13 -4.57 5.12 -13.19
N HIS A 14 -4.60 5.54 -11.93
CA HIS A 14 -3.49 6.29 -11.33
C HIS A 14 -2.23 5.43 -11.21
N ALA A 15 -2.36 4.15 -10.83
CA ALA A 15 -1.24 3.21 -10.78
C ALA A 15 -0.57 3.06 -12.16
N ALA A 16 -1.36 2.85 -13.22
CA ALA A 16 -0.85 2.78 -14.59
C ALA A 16 -0.19 4.09 -15.04
N ALA A 17 -0.83 5.23 -14.79
CA ALA A 17 -0.28 6.54 -15.15
C ALA A 17 1.04 6.82 -14.41
N PHE A 18 1.15 6.42 -13.14
CA PHE A 18 2.37 6.56 -12.36
C PHE A 18 3.49 5.63 -12.85
N ALA A 19 3.18 4.38 -13.19
CA ALA A 19 4.16 3.44 -13.74
C ALA A 19 4.81 3.99 -15.03
N VAL A 20 4.05 4.70 -15.85
CA VAL A 20 4.57 5.36 -17.06
C VAL A 20 5.32 6.66 -16.74
N ALA A 21 4.79 7.50 -15.86
CA ALA A 21 5.37 8.82 -15.57
C ALA A 21 6.60 8.77 -14.65
N CYS A 22 6.68 7.76 -13.79
CA CYS A 22 7.72 7.60 -12.78
C CYS A 22 8.26 6.15 -12.80
N PRO A 23 8.79 5.67 -13.95
CA PRO A 23 9.12 4.25 -14.14
C PRO A 23 10.19 3.77 -13.15
N LEU A 24 11.16 4.61 -12.82
CA LEU A 24 12.21 4.24 -11.85
C LEU A 24 11.64 3.99 -10.46
N LEU A 25 10.65 4.78 -10.01
CA LEU A 25 10.01 4.58 -8.71
C LEU A 25 9.09 3.35 -8.71
N PHE A 26 8.39 3.11 -9.82
CA PHE A 26 7.59 1.90 -10.01
C PHE A 26 8.46 0.63 -10.02
N LEU A 27 9.64 0.69 -10.62
CA LEU A 27 10.55 -0.45 -10.71
C LEU A 27 11.16 -0.85 -9.37
N ILE A 28 11.14 -0.01 -8.33
CA ILE A 28 11.72 -0.35 -7.02
C ILE A 28 11.11 -1.64 -6.44
N PRO A 29 9.79 -1.73 -6.19
CA PRO A 29 9.19 -2.96 -5.72
C PRO A 29 9.34 -4.12 -6.71
N VAL A 30 9.30 -3.87 -8.03
CA VAL A 30 9.45 -4.91 -9.06
C VAL A 30 10.84 -5.57 -8.96
N LEU A 31 11.89 -4.78 -8.87
CA LEU A 31 13.26 -5.29 -8.83
C LEU A 31 13.56 -6.02 -7.51
N VAL A 32 13.00 -5.55 -6.40
CA VAL A 32 13.16 -6.19 -5.09
C VAL A 32 12.36 -7.49 -4.99
N GLU A 33 11.14 -7.54 -5.52
CA GLU A 33 10.37 -8.79 -5.64
C GLU A 33 11.12 -9.81 -6.50
N MET A 34 11.66 -9.38 -7.65
CA MET A 34 12.47 -10.25 -8.49
C MET A 34 13.71 -10.77 -7.74
N ALA A 35 14.37 -9.91 -6.95
CA ALA A 35 15.50 -10.35 -6.13
C ALA A 35 15.09 -11.41 -5.11
N GLN A 36 13.91 -11.28 -4.48
CA GLN A 36 13.36 -12.33 -3.62
C GLN A 36 13.10 -13.62 -4.42
N HIS A 37 12.45 -13.55 -5.59
CA HIS A 37 12.21 -14.74 -6.41
C HIS A 37 13.49 -15.45 -6.84
N ILE A 38 14.59 -14.73 -7.08
CA ILE A 38 15.89 -15.35 -7.35
C ILE A 38 16.35 -16.21 -6.16
N ILE A 39 16.14 -15.73 -4.93
CA ILE A 39 16.45 -16.51 -3.71
C ILE A 39 15.52 -17.72 -3.61
N GLU A 40 14.23 -17.56 -3.86
CA GLU A 40 13.23 -18.62 -3.79
C GLU A 40 13.47 -19.73 -4.83
N LEU A 41 13.78 -19.35 -6.08
CA LEU A 41 14.13 -20.28 -7.16
C LEU A 41 15.41 -21.06 -6.83
N ARG A 42 16.43 -20.39 -6.30
CA ARG A 42 17.69 -21.06 -5.90
C ARG A 42 17.52 -21.93 -4.66
N GLY A 43 16.59 -21.58 -3.78
CA GLY A 43 16.20 -22.35 -2.61
C GLY A 43 15.31 -23.56 -2.93
N GLY A 44 14.90 -23.74 -4.18
CA GLY A 44 14.05 -24.87 -4.60
C GLY A 44 12.58 -24.71 -4.25
N MET A 45 12.12 -23.50 -3.90
CA MET A 45 10.74 -23.23 -3.48
C MET A 45 9.71 -23.64 -4.54
N TYR A 46 10.06 -23.54 -5.83
CA TYR A 46 9.18 -23.81 -6.96
C TYR A 46 9.35 -25.23 -7.54
N VAL A 47 10.16 -26.09 -6.92
CA VAL A 47 10.37 -27.47 -7.39
C VAL A 47 9.22 -28.38 -6.99
N ASP A 48 8.81 -28.30 -5.72
CA ASP A 48 7.71 -29.08 -5.14
C ASP A 48 7.18 -28.44 -3.85
N GLU A 49 6.12 -29.04 -3.28
CA GLU A 49 5.51 -28.59 -2.03
C GLU A 49 6.48 -28.64 -0.84
N ALA A 50 7.40 -29.61 -0.80
CA ALA A 50 8.38 -29.72 0.27
C ALA A 50 9.40 -28.58 0.23
N GLY A 51 9.85 -28.19 -0.96
CA GLY A 51 10.66 -27.00 -1.20
C GLY A 51 9.92 -25.73 -0.78
N ALA A 52 8.62 -25.64 -1.08
CA ALA A 52 7.79 -24.51 -0.65
C ALA A 52 7.68 -24.40 0.87
N MET A 53 7.48 -25.51 1.57
CA MET A 53 7.45 -25.57 3.04
C MET A 53 8.81 -25.26 3.67
N ALA A 54 9.90 -25.78 3.10
CA ALA A 54 11.25 -25.50 3.61
C ALA A 54 11.58 -24.00 3.51
N ALA A 55 11.15 -23.35 2.43
CA ALA A 55 11.31 -21.93 2.22
C ALA A 55 10.61 -21.09 3.30
N GLU A 56 9.53 -21.59 3.95
CA GLU A 56 8.77 -20.85 4.98
C GLU A 56 9.63 -20.27 6.09
N THR A 57 10.65 -21.02 6.50
CA THR A 57 11.53 -20.68 7.61
C THR A 57 12.94 -20.28 7.18
N ASP A 58 13.18 -20.17 5.87
CA ASP A 58 14.49 -19.79 5.33
C ASP A 58 14.82 -18.33 5.76
N PRO A 59 15.91 -18.12 6.53
CA PRO A 59 16.25 -16.79 7.03
C PRO A 59 16.56 -15.77 5.93
N LEU A 60 17.17 -16.21 4.83
CA LEU A 60 17.50 -15.33 3.71
C LEU A 60 16.23 -14.93 2.97
N ARG A 61 15.30 -15.87 2.76
CA ARG A 61 13.99 -15.55 2.17
C ARG A 61 13.22 -14.57 3.05
N LEU A 62 13.21 -14.76 4.37
CA LEU A 62 12.53 -13.85 5.30
C LEU A 62 13.15 -12.44 5.28
N GLN A 63 14.48 -12.32 5.19
CA GLN A 63 15.17 -11.04 5.04
C GLN A 63 14.79 -10.34 3.73
N PHE A 64 14.78 -11.05 2.61
CA PHE A 64 14.32 -10.51 1.33
C PHE A 64 12.83 -10.15 1.36
N GLY A 65 12.01 -10.93 2.06
CA GLY A 65 10.60 -10.63 2.37
C GLY A 65 10.43 -9.31 3.10
N PHE A 66 11.26 -9.05 4.11
CA PHE A 66 11.27 -7.76 4.79
C PHE A 66 11.68 -6.63 3.85
N VAL A 67 12.77 -6.78 3.09
CA VAL A 67 13.23 -5.74 2.15
C VAL A 67 12.18 -5.43 1.08
N LYS A 68 11.50 -6.46 0.57
CA LYS A 68 10.35 -6.35 -0.34
C LYS A 68 9.22 -5.54 0.27
N THR A 69 8.81 -5.83 1.51
CA THR A 69 7.71 -5.08 2.15
C THR A 69 8.06 -3.60 2.34
N LEU A 70 9.32 -3.27 2.64
CA LEU A 70 9.80 -1.88 2.61
C LEU A 70 9.74 -1.27 1.21
N ALA A 71 10.15 -2.02 0.19
CA ALA A 71 10.11 -1.59 -1.21
C ALA A 71 8.69 -1.33 -1.73
N LEU A 72 7.67 -2.04 -1.21
CA LEU A 72 6.26 -1.77 -1.51
C LEU A 72 5.79 -0.43 -0.94
N TYR A 73 6.26 -0.07 0.27
CA TYR A 73 5.86 1.17 0.94
C TYR A 73 6.55 2.40 0.35
N LEU A 74 7.77 2.23 -0.15
CA LEU A 74 8.65 3.32 -0.54
C LEU A 74 8.03 4.22 -1.63
N PRO A 75 7.51 3.70 -2.78
CA PRO A 75 6.88 4.53 -3.81
C PRO A 75 5.65 5.31 -3.31
N GLY A 76 5.07 4.91 -2.17
CA GLY A 76 3.85 5.49 -1.63
C GLY A 76 3.92 7.00 -1.44
N TYR A 77 5.07 7.55 -1.03
CA TYR A 77 5.28 9.00 -0.91
C TYR A 77 4.99 9.74 -2.22
N TRP A 78 5.68 9.33 -3.27
CA TRP A 78 5.59 9.95 -4.59
C TRP A 78 4.24 9.66 -5.25
N PHE A 79 3.68 8.46 -5.03
CA PHE A 79 2.39 8.09 -5.57
C PHE A 79 1.25 8.94 -4.99
N VAL A 80 1.24 9.16 -3.67
CA VAL A 80 0.28 10.06 -3.02
C VAL A 80 0.37 11.46 -3.64
N ARG A 81 1.59 11.99 -3.77
CA ARG A 81 1.84 13.31 -4.35
C ARG A 81 1.42 13.37 -5.82
N PHE A 82 1.65 12.33 -6.59
CA PHE A 82 1.25 12.25 -7.99
C PHE A 82 -0.27 12.34 -8.14
N VAL A 83 -1.02 11.63 -7.30
CA VAL A 83 -2.48 11.67 -7.29
C VAL A 83 -3.03 13.02 -6.81
N LEU A 84 -2.45 13.58 -5.75
CA LEU A 84 -2.99 14.78 -5.10
C LEU A 84 -2.54 16.09 -5.76
N LEU A 85 -1.28 16.21 -6.18
CA LEU A 85 -0.72 17.45 -6.75
C LEU A 85 -1.00 17.59 -8.26
N ARG A 86 -1.29 16.47 -8.96
CA ARG A 86 -1.55 16.44 -10.41
C ARG A 86 -0.44 17.04 -11.29
N ASP A 87 0.77 17.11 -10.76
CA ASP A 87 1.99 17.53 -11.46
C ASP A 87 3.06 16.44 -11.25
N PRO A 88 3.34 15.61 -12.27
CA PRO A 88 4.35 14.54 -12.15
C PRO A 88 5.76 15.06 -11.84
N SER A 89 6.10 16.24 -12.37
CA SER A 89 7.44 16.83 -12.20
C SER A 89 7.67 17.32 -10.77
N ARG A 90 6.61 17.77 -10.09
CA ARG A 90 6.66 18.14 -8.68
C ARG A 90 6.45 16.94 -7.76
N ALA A 91 5.56 16.01 -8.14
CA ALA A 91 5.27 14.82 -7.36
C ALA A 91 6.51 13.95 -7.12
N SER A 92 7.38 13.85 -8.13
CA SER A 92 8.64 13.10 -8.09
C SER A 92 9.74 13.74 -7.22
N ARG A 93 9.60 15.01 -6.83
CA ARG A 93 10.59 15.72 -6.00
C ARG A 93 10.40 15.40 -4.52
N ILE A 94 11.53 15.32 -3.82
CA ILE A 94 11.58 15.33 -2.37
C ILE A 94 11.39 16.78 -1.90
N GLU A 95 10.29 17.06 -1.21
CA GLU A 95 10.00 18.39 -0.67
C GLU A 95 9.88 18.34 0.85
N TRP A 96 10.56 19.26 1.53
CA TRP A 96 10.39 19.49 2.96
C TRP A 96 9.26 20.49 3.22
N PRO A 97 8.43 20.30 4.26
CA PRO A 97 8.52 19.27 5.30
C PRO A 97 7.84 17.93 4.97
N ALA A 98 7.20 17.81 3.80
CA ALA A 98 6.38 16.65 3.43
C ALA A 98 7.14 15.32 3.50
N PHE A 99 8.37 15.28 2.98
CA PHE A 99 9.21 14.09 3.03
C PHE A 99 9.54 13.68 4.46
N GLY A 100 9.88 14.64 5.33
CA GLY A 100 10.15 14.37 6.74
C GLY A 100 8.97 13.79 7.49
N LEU A 101 7.77 14.33 7.25
CA LEU A 101 6.54 13.81 7.84
C LEU A 101 6.24 12.40 7.35
N TRP A 102 6.32 12.18 6.03
CA TRP A 102 6.15 10.84 5.47
C TRP A 102 7.20 9.86 5.99
N LEU A 103 8.45 10.29 6.20
CA LEU A 103 9.51 9.44 6.72
C LEU A 103 9.18 8.90 8.12
N VAL A 104 8.49 9.69 8.96
CA VAL A 104 7.97 9.22 10.26
C VAL A 104 6.94 8.09 10.07
N VAL A 105 6.01 8.25 9.12
CA VAL A 105 5.00 7.22 8.81
C VAL A 105 5.66 5.97 8.25
N PHE A 106 6.63 6.14 7.34
CA PHE A 106 7.41 5.05 6.76
C PHE A 106 8.21 4.31 7.82
N ALA A 107 8.92 5.02 8.70
CA ALA A 107 9.71 4.41 9.77
C ALA A 107 8.82 3.63 10.76
N PHE A 108 7.66 4.18 11.14
CA PHE A 108 6.71 3.48 11.98
C PHE A 108 6.22 2.18 11.33
N GLY A 109 5.83 2.23 10.04
CA GLY A 109 5.44 1.04 9.28
C GLY A 109 6.58 0.02 9.14
N ALA A 110 7.81 0.49 8.88
CA ALA A 110 9.00 -0.35 8.78
C ALA A 110 9.29 -1.09 10.09
N ILE A 111 9.20 -0.41 11.23
CA ILE A 111 9.37 -1.03 12.56
C ILE A 111 8.28 -2.06 12.80
N GLN A 112 7.01 -1.75 12.48
CA GLN A 112 5.90 -2.69 12.64
C GLN A 112 6.10 -3.95 11.77
N MET A 113 6.52 -3.79 10.51
CA MET A 113 6.78 -4.91 9.61
C MET A 113 7.98 -5.75 10.07
N TRP A 114 9.07 -5.09 10.50
CA TRP A 114 10.22 -5.77 11.06
C TRP A 114 9.84 -6.58 12.29
N TRP A 115 9.10 -5.98 13.22
CA TRP A 115 8.62 -6.66 14.42
C TRP A 115 7.71 -7.84 14.09
N GLY A 116 6.81 -7.69 13.11
CA GLY A 116 5.92 -8.77 12.69
C GLY A 116 6.65 -9.98 12.10
N LEU A 117 7.85 -9.79 11.53
CA LEU A 117 8.65 -10.85 10.93
C LEU A 117 9.69 -11.44 11.88
N PHE A 118 10.31 -10.63 12.73
CA PHE A 118 11.47 -11.03 13.54
C PHE A 118 11.27 -10.85 15.05
N GLY A 119 10.23 -10.13 15.47
CA GLY A 119 9.93 -9.88 16.88
C GLY A 119 9.10 -11.01 17.49
N PRO A 120 9.09 -11.12 18.84
CA PRO A 120 8.18 -12.01 19.53
C PRO A 120 6.72 -11.58 19.30
N SER A 121 5.80 -12.54 19.30
CA SER A 121 4.39 -12.21 19.15
C SER A 121 3.90 -11.42 20.37
N LEU A 122 3.00 -10.45 20.17
CA LEU A 122 2.44 -9.66 21.28
C LEU A 122 1.66 -10.54 22.28
N THR A 123 1.10 -11.65 21.81
CA THR A 123 0.39 -12.62 22.64
C THR A 123 1.35 -13.43 23.51
N GLU A 124 2.50 -13.83 22.97
CA GLU A 124 3.57 -14.49 23.73
C GLU A 124 4.12 -13.55 24.80
N LEU A 125 4.38 -12.28 24.47
CA LEU A 125 4.79 -11.28 25.46
C LEU A 125 3.73 -11.04 26.55
N ALA A 126 2.46 -11.26 26.24
CA ALA A 126 1.36 -11.20 27.20
C ALA A 126 1.15 -12.51 27.99
N GLY A 127 1.97 -13.55 27.73
CA GLY A 127 1.84 -14.86 28.38
C GLY A 127 0.60 -15.64 27.94
N LEU A 128 0.03 -15.33 26.77
CA LEU A 128 -1.11 -16.05 26.22
C LEU A 128 -0.63 -17.27 25.42
N GLU A 129 -1.29 -18.40 25.64
CA GLU A 129 -1.02 -19.65 24.93
C GLU A 129 -2.29 -20.27 24.33
N GLY A 130 -2.11 -21.25 23.44
CA GLY A 130 -3.20 -22.02 22.84
C GLY A 130 -4.24 -21.17 22.10
N GLN A 131 -5.52 -21.53 22.23
CA GLN A 131 -6.61 -20.88 21.51
C GLN A 131 -6.77 -19.37 21.86
N GLY A 132 -6.44 -18.99 23.10
CA GLY A 132 -6.48 -17.59 23.54
C GLY A 132 -5.51 -16.71 22.77
N ALA A 133 -4.27 -17.20 22.56
CA ALA A 133 -3.27 -16.52 21.74
C ALA A 133 -3.71 -16.38 20.27
N THR A 134 -4.32 -17.42 19.70
CA THR A 134 -4.82 -17.38 18.32
C THR A 134 -5.92 -16.33 18.13
N ILE A 135 -6.91 -16.30 19.04
CA ILE A 135 -8.01 -15.32 18.98
C ILE A 135 -7.47 -13.90 19.16
N ALA A 136 -6.58 -13.69 20.13
CA ALA A 136 -5.97 -12.40 20.38
C ALA A 136 -5.14 -11.90 19.18
N SER A 137 -4.35 -12.78 18.55
CA SER A 137 -3.56 -12.45 17.35
C SER A 137 -4.45 -12.05 16.18
N PHE A 138 -5.56 -12.79 15.97
CA PHE A 138 -6.55 -12.46 14.96
C PHE A 138 -7.22 -11.10 15.21
N ALA A 139 -7.63 -10.84 16.46
CA ALA A 139 -8.20 -9.56 16.87
C ALA A 139 -7.22 -8.39 16.69
N LEU A 140 -5.95 -8.57 17.05
CA LEU A 140 -4.88 -7.59 16.84
C LEU A 140 -4.66 -7.30 15.35
N SER A 141 -4.70 -8.33 14.50
CA SER A 141 -4.58 -8.17 13.05
C SER A 141 -5.73 -7.36 12.46
N ILE A 142 -6.97 -7.67 12.85
CA ILE A 142 -8.16 -6.87 12.47
C ILE A 142 -8.02 -5.44 12.99
N GLY A 143 -7.64 -5.27 14.26
CA GLY A 143 -7.45 -3.97 14.89
C GLY A 143 -6.43 -3.11 14.16
N SER A 144 -5.30 -3.69 13.75
CA SER A 144 -4.26 -3.03 12.95
C SER A 144 -4.80 -2.61 11.58
N MET A 145 -5.55 -3.48 10.89
CA MET A 145 -6.17 -3.15 9.60
C MET A 145 -7.18 -2.01 9.73
N VAL A 146 -8.04 -2.05 10.76
CA VAL A 146 -9.00 -0.98 11.06
C VAL A 146 -8.27 0.33 11.36
N LEU A 147 -7.22 0.29 12.17
CA LEU A 147 -6.40 1.46 12.49
C LEU A 147 -5.77 2.06 11.23
N ALA A 148 -5.22 1.24 10.33
CA ALA A 148 -4.65 1.71 9.07
C ALA A 148 -5.68 2.46 8.21
N LEU A 149 -6.93 1.97 8.15
CA LEU A 149 -8.02 2.67 7.44
C LEU A 149 -8.32 4.04 8.07
N TYR A 150 -8.35 4.13 9.40
CA TYR A 150 -8.57 5.41 10.09
C TYR A 150 -7.41 6.40 9.94
N LEU A 151 -6.19 5.90 9.74
CA LEU A 151 -4.98 6.68 9.57
C LEU A 151 -4.68 7.07 8.11
N ALA A 152 -5.53 6.66 7.16
CA ALA A 152 -5.31 6.91 5.72
C ALA A 152 -5.24 8.41 5.36
N ALA A 153 -6.08 9.27 5.96
CA ALA A 153 -6.02 10.70 5.69
C ALA A 153 -4.78 11.37 6.31
N TRP A 154 -4.33 10.89 7.47
CA TRP A 154 -3.08 11.33 8.09
C TRP A 154 -1.87 11.02 7.22
N SER A 155 -1.73 9.77 6.78
CA SER A 155 -0.61 9.35 5.92
C SER A 155 -0.62 10.11 4.58
N ALA A 156 -1.78 10.26 3.94
CA ALA A 156 -1.92 10.99 2.69
C ALA A 156 -1.61 12.49 2.86
N GLY A 157 -2.16 13.13 3.90
CA GLY A 157 -1.94 14.55 4.18
C GLY A 157 -0.47 14.86 4.49
N TRP A 158 0.20 14.00 5.26
CA TRP A 158 1.61 14.18 5.60
C TRP A 158 2.53 14.05 4.39
N ALA A 159 2.23 13.14 3.45
CA ALA A 159 2.98 13.01 2.20
C ALA A 159 2.91 14.26 1.29
N VAL A 160 1.90 15.12 1.47
CA VAL A 160 1.80 16.44 0.82
C VAL A 160 2.10 17.62 1.76
N GLY A 161 2.66 17.36 2.95
CA GLY A 161 3.12 18.40 3.88
C GLY A 161 2.03 19.01 4.78
N ASN A 162 0.82 18.46 4.78
CA ASN A 162 -0.30 18.97 5.58
C ASN A 162 -0.23 18.49 7.03
N ARG A 163 0.44 19.28 7.87
CA ARG A 163 0.55 19.06 9.33
C ARG A 163 -0.78 19.19 10.07
N ALA A 164 -1.78 19.85 9.47
CA ALA A 164 -3.05 20.09 10.13
C ALA A 164 -3.91 18.82 10.23
N ILE A 165 -3.59 17.77 9.45
CA ILE A 165 -4.20 16.45 9.57
C ILE A 165 -3.34 15.62 10.50
N THR A 166 -3.67 15.62 11.79
CA THR A 166 -3.05 14.76 12.80
C THR A 166 -3.71 13.37 12.80
N PRO A 167 -3.14 12.35 13.49
CA PRO A 167 -3.77 11.04 13.62
C PRO A 167 -5.21 11.12 14.15
N LEU A 168 -5.45 11.92 15.20
CA LEU A 168 -6.79 12.11 15.78
C LEU A 168 -7.74 12.80 14.80
N ARG A 169 -7.26 13.77 14.03
CA ARG A 169 -8.08 14.42 13.00
C ARG A 169 -8.40 13.48 11.86
N SER A 170 -7.46 12.61 11.48
CA SER A 170 -7.69 11.54 10.49
C SER A 170 -8.80 10.60 10.96
N PHE A 171 -8.82 10.21 12.23
CA PHE A 171 -9.92 9.43 12.79
C PHE A 171 -11.29 10.10 12.58
N ALA A 172 -11.40 11.39 12.94
CA ALA A 172 -12.63 12.15 12.78
C ALA A 172 -13.07 12.28 11.31
N ILE A 173 -12.12 12.47 10.38
CA ILE A 173 -12.38 12.54 8.94
C ILE A 173 -12.85 11.17 8.40
N MET A 174 -12.13 10.11 8.72
CA MET A 174 -12.32 8.78 8.14
C MET A 174 -13.55 8.05 8.69
N HIS A 175 -14.03 8.39 9.90
CA HIS A 175 -15.14 7.69 10.56
C HIS A 175 -16.40 7.57 9.69
N LYS A 176 -16.83 8.66 9.04
CA LYS A 176 -18.02 8.65 8.17
C LYS A 176 -17.79 7.94 6.83
N GLY A 177 -16.54 7.70 6.45
CA GLY A 177 -16.12 7.05 5.21
C GLY A 177 -15.63 5.61 5.39
N PHE A 178 -15.70 5.06 6.61
CA PHE A 178 -15.04 3.80 6.97
C PHE A 178 -15.39 2.65 6.02
N TRP A 179 -16.68 2.39 5.77
CA TRP A 179 -17.10 1.29 4.90
C TRP A 179 -16.69 1.48 3.44
N HIS A 180 -16.63 2.73 2.97
CA HIS A 180 -16.12 3.03 1.64
C HIS A 180 -14.62 2.79 1.56
N ALA A 181 -13.87 3.19 2.60
CA ALA A 181 -12.43 2.93 2.71
C ALA A 181 -12.13 1.42 2.74
N ALA A 182 -12.87 0.65 3.53
CA ALA A 182 -12.77 -0.81 3.58
C ALA A 182 -13.08 -1.44 2.20
N GLY A 183 -14.15 -0.99 1.53
CA GLY A 183 -14.47 -1.42 0.18
C GLY A 183 -13.38 -1.09 -0.84
N LEU A 184 -12.74 0.08 -0.73
CA LEU A 184 -11.62 0.44 -1.60
C LEU A 184 -10.39 -0.41 -1.33
N MET A 185 -10.08 -0.70 -0.07
CA MET A 185 -8.99 -1.62 0.28
C MET A 185 -9.21 -2.99 -0.38
N VAL A 186 -10.42 -3.56 -0.25
CA VAL A 186 -10.76 -4.85 -0.88
C VAL A 186 -10.66 -4.76 -2.41
N THR A 187 -11.33 -3.79 -3.03
CA THR A 187 -11.42 -3.72 -4.50
C THR A 187 -10.14 -3.25 -5.19
N GLY A 188 -9.30 -2.47 -4.51
CA GLY A 188 -8.00 -2.01 -5.00
C GLY A 188 -6.89 -3.05 -4.81
N MET A 189 -6.92 -3.82 -3.72
CA MET A 189 -5.88 -4.80 -3.39
C MET A 189 -6.19 -6.21 -3.92
N MET A 190 -7.39 -6.73 -3.66
CA MET A 190 -7.68 -8.17 -3.82
C MET A 190 -7.45 -8.70 -5.23
N PRO A 191 -7.82 -8.01 -6.33
CA PRO A 191 -7.59 -8.54 -7.66
C PRO A 191 -6.11 -8.82 -7.95
N LEU A 192 -5.20 -7.93 -7.53
CA LEU A 192 -3.76 -8.12 -7.72
C LEU A 192 -3.17 -9.11 -6.72
N MET A 193 -3.68 -9.17 -5.49
CA MET A 193 -3.29 -10.22 -4.53
C MET A 193 -3.65 -11.62 -5.04
N VAL A 194 -4.86 -11.78 -5.60
CA VAL A 194 -5.29 -13.05 -6.19
C VAL A 194 -4.39 -13.43 -7.36
N LEU A 195 -4.06 -12.48 -8.23
CA LEU A 195 -3.15 -12.71 -9.34
C LEU A 195 -1.74 -13.10 -8.86
N HIS A 196 -1.22 -12.40 -7.84
CA HIS A 196 0.08 -12.69 -7.24
C HIS A 196 0.16 -14.13 -6.72
N TYR A 197 -0.80 -14.54 -5.88
CA TYR A 197 -0.85 -15.92 -5.38
C TYR A 197 -1.10 -16.93 -6.49
N ALA A 198 -1.94 -16.61 -7.48
CA ALA A 198 -2.20 -17.52 -8.59
C ALA A 198 -0.93 -17.80 -9.42
N LEU A 199 -0.07 -16.80 -9.63
CA LEU A 199 1.21 -16.98 -10.32
C LEU A 199 2.17 -17.86 -9.52
N ALA A 200 2.28 -17.63 -8.21
CA ALA A 200 3.09 -18.47 -7.34
C ALA A 200 2.60 -19.93 -7.29
N ILE A 201 1.29 -20.15 -7.12
CA ILE A 201 0.67 -21.49 -7.14
C ILE A 201 0.86 -22.14 -8.50
N ALA A 202 0.68 -21.39 -9.60
CA ALA A 202 0.87 -21.94 -10.93
C ALA A 202 2.32 -22.37 -11.19
N ALA A 203 3.31 -21.61 -10.71
CA ALA A 203 4.72 -21.99 -10.80
C ALA A 203 5.02 -23.32 -10.07
N VAL A 204 4.40 -23.54 -8.90
CA VAL A 204 4.60 -24.78 -8.13
C VAL A 204 3.84 -25.98 -8.73
N VAL A 205 2.59 -25.77 -9.19
CA VAL A 205 1.65 -26.87 -9.43
C VAL A 205 1.41 -27.16 -10.92
N PHE A 206 1.44 -26.14 -11.77
CA PHE A 206 0.91 -26.25 -13.14
C PHE A 206 1.93 -25.98 -14.25
N LEU A 207 2.90 -25.10 -14.00
CA LEU A 207 3.85 -24.68 -15.03
C LEU A 207 5.05 -25.63 -15.10
N PRO A 208 5.58 -25.89 -16.30
CA PRO A 208 6.89 -26.51 -16.44
C PRO A 208 7.97 -25.54 -15.96
N SER A 209 9.04 -26.06 -15.36
CA SER A 209 10.14 -25.27 -14.78
C SER A 209 10.80 -24.27 -15.74
N ALA A 210 10.71 -24.52 -17.06
CA ALA A 210 11.18 -23.59 -18.08
C ALA A 210 10.41 -22.24 -18.08
N LEU A 211 9.22 -22.18 -17.48
CA LEU A 211 8.38 -20.98 -17.41
C LEU A 211 8.44 -20.26 -16.06
N ASP A 212 9.12 -20.81 -15.05
CA ASP A 212 9.17 -20.22 -13.71
C ASP A 212 9.69 -18.78 -13.76
N TRP A 213 10.77 -18.54 -14.49
CA TRP A 213 11.32 -17.19 -14.67
C TRP A 213 10.31 -16.22 -15.28
N ALA A 214 9.55 -16.65 -16.28
CA ALA A 214 8.55 -15.79 -16.91
C ALA A 214 7.41 -15.49 -15.93
N ALA A 215 6.97 -16.47 -15.15
CA ALA A 215 5.97 -16.30 -14.10
C ALA A 215 6.47 -15.33 -13.02
N MET A 216 7.72 -15.45 -12.57
CA MET A 216 8.32 -14.60 -11.53
C MET A 216 8.57 -13.16 -12.01
N VAL A 217 8.95 -12.97 -13.29
CA VAL A 217 9.00 -11.62 -13.90
C VAL A 217 7.61 -10.98 -13.87
N LEU A 218 6.59 -11.72 -14.33
CA LEU A 218 5.23 -11.22 -14.38
C LEU A 218 4.71 -10.91 -12.97
N ASP A 219 4.99 -11.79 -12.00
CA ASP A 219 4.59 -11.62 -10.61
C ASP A 219 5.23 -10.38 -9.99
N SER A 220 6.53 -10.17 -10.25
CA SER A 220 7.24 -8.95 -9.83
C SER A 220 6.56 -7.67 -10.34
N ILE A 221 6.08 -7.67 -11.58
CA ILE A 221 5.35 -6.54 -12.16
C ILE A 221 3.98 -6.38 -11.47
N VAL A 222 3.26 -7.47 -11.22
CA VAL A 222 1.99 -7.48 -10.48
C VAL A 222 2.18 -6.88 -9.09
N VAL A 223 3.26 -7.25 -8.40
CA VAL A 223 3.64 -6.74 -7.08
C VAL A 223 3.96 -5.24 -7.14
N GLY A 224 4.63 -4.77 -8.21
CA GLY A 224 4.81 -3.34 -8.45
C GLY A 224 3.50 -2.56 -8.55
N PHE A 225 2.50 -3.11 -9.26
CA PHE A 225 1.16 -2.52 -9.31
C PHE A 225 0.43 -2.61 -7.97
N LEU A 226 0.56 -3.73 -7.26
CA LEU A 226 -0.03 -3.95 -5.95
C LEU A 226 0.45 -2.90 -4.94
N ALA A 227 1.73 -2.54 -4.95
CA ALA A 227 2.28 -1.45 -4.13
C ALA A 227 1.50 -0.13 -4.32
N LEU A 228 1.24 0.21 -5.59
CA LEU A 228 0.52 1.42 -5.96
C LEU A 228 -0.97 1.32 -5.64
N THR A 229 -1.62 0.17 -5.84
CA THR A 229 -3.05 0.04 -5.55
C THR A 229 -3.35 -0.03 -4.06
N LEU A 230 -2.45 -0.57 -3.23
CA LEU A 230 -2.49 -0.47 -1.77
C LEU A 230 -2.48 1.00 -1.33
N THR A 231 -1.49 1.75 -1.79
CA THR A 231 -1.38 3.19 -1.48
C THR A 231 -2.58 3.97 -2.05
N GLY A 232 -2.98 3.65 -3.29
CA GLY A 232 -4.09 4.28 -3.98
C GLY A 232 -5.43 4.07 -3.30
N SER A 233 -5.65 2.89 -2.70
CA SER A 233 -6.84 2.61 -1.89
C SER A 233 -6.93 3.58 -0.72
N SER A 234 -5.82 3.77 0.00
CA SER A 234 -5.73 4.70 1.12
C SER A 234 -5.92 6.17 0.69
N VAL A 235 -5.28 6.59 -0.41
CA VAL A 235 -5.40 7.97 -0.92
C VAL A 235 -6.81 8.27 -1.44
N MET A 236 -7.42 7.36 -2.21
CA MET A 236 -8.78 7.55 -2.70
C MET A 236 -9.81 7.53 -1.56
N ALA A 237 -9.60 6.69 -0.54
CA ALA A 237 -10.41 6.71 0.67
C ALA A 237 -10.29 8.05 1.40
N ALA A 238 -9.06 8.58 1.55
CA ALA A 238 -8.81 9.89 2.13
C ALA A 238 -9.50 11.00 1.33
N ILE A 239 -9.35 11.04 0.01
CA ILE A 239 -10.00 12.03 -0.87
C ILE A 239 -11.53 11.98 -0.70
N HIS A 240 -12.11 10.78 -0.68
CA HIS A 240 -13.54 10.61 -0.51
C HIS A 240 -14.02 11.15 0.85
N ALA A 241 -13.33 10.76 1.93
CA ALA A 241 -13.69 11.16 3.29
C ALA A 241 -13.52 12.66 3.51
N THR A 242 -12.44 13.27 3.01
CA THR A 242 -12.15 14.68 3.22
C THR A 242 -13.10 15.58 2.43
N ARG A 243 -13.48 15.19 1.20
CA ARG A 243 -14.55 15.88 0.44
C ARG A 243 -15.86 15.90 1.20
N ARG A 244 -16.25 14.79 1.82
CA ARG A 244 -17.46 14.72 2.65
C ARG A 244 -17.37 15.52 3.94
N ALA A 245 -16.17 15.64 4.49
CA ALA A 245 -15.91 16.40 5.71
C ALA A 245 -15.64 17.90 5.46
N GLY A 246 -15.53 18.34 4.20
CA GLY A 246 -15.15 19.72 3.85
C GLY A 246 -13.71 20.07 4.27
N VAL A 247 -12.79 19.11 4.24
CA VAL A 247 -11.38 19.29 4.62
C VAL A 247 -10.49 19.18 3.39
N GLU A 248 -9.49 20.05 3.27
CA GLU A 248 -8.48 19.95 2.22
C GLU A 248 -7.32 19.02 2.63
N LEU A 249 -6.93 18.10 1.74
CA LEU A 249 -5.76 17.22 1.96
C LEU A 249 -4.45 17.95 1.70
N VAL A 250 -4.40 18.75 0.64
CA VAL A 250 -3.24 19.56 0.28
C VAL A 250 -3.29 20.86 1.10
N PRO A 251 -2.16 21.37 1.63
CA PRO A 251 -2.16 22.60 2.41
C PRO A 251 -2.75 23.82 1.67
N ALA A 252 -3.50 24.65 2.38
CA ALA A 252 -4.01 25.90 1.84
C ALA A 252 -2.86 26.84 1.42
N GLY A 253 -2.93 27.38 0.21
CA GLY A 253 -1.89 28.21 -0.39
C GLY A 253 -0.95 27.46 -1.37
N ASP A 254 -1.13 26.15 -1.54
CA ASP A 254 -0.44 25.41 -2.59
C ASP A 254 -0.96 25.83 -3.99
N PRO A 255 -0.07 26.26 -4.93
CA PRO A 255 -0.49 26.69 -6.27
C PRO A 255 -1.15 25.59 -7.10
N SER A 256 -1.01 24.31 -6.75
CA SER A 256 -1.68 23.20 -7.44
C SER A 256 -3.15 23.01 -7.04
N VAL A 257 -3.66 23.72 -6.03
CA VAL A 257 -5.05 23.65 -5.59
C VAL A 257 -5.85 24.80 -6.23
N PRO A 258 -6.85 24.53 -7.08
CA PRO A 258 -7.79 25.57 -7.52
C PRO A 258 -8.48 26.15 -6.29
N ARG A 259 -8.36 27.46 -6.05
CA ARG A 259 -9.03 28.12 -4.91
C ARG A 259 -10.53 27.80 -4.97
N ILE A 260 -11.05 27.14 -3.94
CA ILE A 260 -12.49 26.87 -3.77
C ILE A 260 -13.17 28.21 -3.48
N GLY A 261 -13.34 29.04 -4.51
CA GLY A 261 -13.76 30.43 -4.34
C GLY A 261 -14.14 31.15 -5.64
N SER A 262 -14.46 30.45 -6.73
CA SER A 262 -14.98 31.09 -7.94
C SER A 262 -15.98 30.28 -8.76
N LEU A 263 -16.36 29.06 -8.34
CA LEU A 263 -17.56 28.42 -8.89
C LEU A 263 -18.78 29.00 -8.17
N ALA A 264 -19.15 30.20 -8.61
CA ALA A 264 -20.49 30.71 -8.43
C ALA A 264 -21.47 29.63 -8.89
N VAL A 265 -22.28 29.17 -7.94
CA VAL A 265 -23.50 28.42 -8.22
C VAL A 265 -24.36 29.29 -9.14
N GLY A 266 -24.56 28.81 -10.37
CA GLY A 266 -25.51 29.38 -11.31
C GLY A 266 -24.88 30.13 -12.47
N GLN A 267 -24.60 29.42 -13.56
CA GLN A 267 -25.06 29.83 -14.89
C GLN A 267 -25.49 28.59 -15.66
N SER A 268 -26.81 28.43 -15.73
CA SER A 268 -27.52 27.65 -16.73
C SER A 268 -27.42 28.34 -18.08
N THR A 269 -26.84 27.65 -19.06
CA THR A 269 -27.30 27.60 -20.46
C THR A 269 -26.73 26.33 -21.08
#